data_AF-A0A7C1SYU5-F1
#
_entry.id   AF-A0A7C1SYU5-F1
#
_cell.length_a   1.000
_cell.length_b   1.000
_cell.length_c   1.000
_cell.angle_alpha   90.00
_cell.angle_beta   90.00
_cell.angle_gamma   90.00
#
_symmetry.space_group_name_H-M   'P 1'
#
loop_
_entity.id
_entity.type
_entity.pdbx_description
1 polymer ?
#
loop_
_entity_poly.entity_id
_entity_poly.type
_entity_poly.pdbx_seq_one_letter_code
_entity_poly.pdbx_strand_id
1 'polypeptide(L)'
;MTSDMTWVAMLLPFAAAVLAPWIVSRLGANGAWVLALAPALAFAHFAGFLPEIANGERVTGGYAWVPSLNLSFSWFIDGLSLTFALLITGIGTLIVLYAGSYMKGHPQQGRFIGFILLFMGAMLGLVVSDSFLMLFVFWELTSITSFLLIGFDHTREASRRAALQALVVTGGGGLILLAGMIFIWNITGVSQLSLLLSTGDALRESPFYLAALLLVLGGAFTKSAQFPFHFWLPNAMEAPTPVSAYLHSATMVKAGVYLLMRLNPVMGETPAWEILLPFFGGITLIVGSVLAVRQTDLKLMLAYTTVASL
;
A
#
# COMPACT_ATOMS: atom_id res chain seq x y z
N MET A 1 3.14 -8.20 23.41
CA MET A 1 2.02 -7.22 23.38
C MET A 1 0.70 -7.95 23.18
N THR A 2 -0.44 -7.51 23.74
CA THR A 2 -1.73 -8.25 23.58
C THR A 2 -2.34 -8.02 22.19
N SER A 3 -3.11 -9.00 21.70
CA SER A 3 -3.84 -8.94 20.43
C SER A 3 -4.74 -7.70 20.31
N ASP A 4 -5.37 -7.32 21.43
CA ASP A 4 -6.25 -6.16 21.52
C ASP A 4 -5.52 -4.85 21.19
N MET A 5 -4.28 -4.70 21.64
CA MET A 5 -3.51 -3.48 21.40
C MET A 5 -3.12 -3.34 19.93
N THR A 6 -2.81 -4.44 19.24
CA THR A 6 -2.50 -4.43 17.81
C THR A 6 -3.71 -4.00 16.98
N TRP A 7 -4.89 -4.50 17.32
CA TRP A 7 -6.13 -4.07 16.68
C TRP A 7 -6.36 -2.57 16.83
N VAL A 8 -6.20 -2.05 18.06
CA VAL A 8 -6.34 -0.60 18.33
C VAL A 8 -5.33 0.19 17.51
N ALA A 9 -4.05 -0.21 17.50
CA ALA A 9 -3.00 0.47 16.75
C ALA A 9 -3.28 0.55 15.24
N MET A 10 -3.84 -0.52 14.66
CA MET A 10 -4.26 -0.53 13.25
C MET A 10 -5.44 0.41 12.98
N LEU A 11 -6.34 0.60 13.95
CA LEU A 11 -7.50 1.49 13.82
C LEU A 11 -7.20 2.96 14.10
N LEU A 12 -6.07 3.30 14.73
CA LEU A 12 -5.72 4.68 15.08
C LEU A 12 -5.75 5.63 13.87
N PRO A 13 -5.14 5.32 12.70
CA PRO A 13 -5.23 6.20 11.54
C PRO A 13 -6.66 6.40 11.03
N PHE A 14 -7.50 5.36 11.08
CA PHE A 14 -8.91 5.43 10.68
C PHE A 14 -9.72 6.32 11.63
N ALA A 15 -9.54 6.16 12.94
CA ALA A 15 -10.20 7.00 13.94
C ALA A 15 -9.78 8.47 13.79
N ALA A 16 -8.47 8.72 13.61
CA ALA A 16 -7.94 10.06 13.37
C ALA A 16 -8.46 10.65 12.05
N ALA A 17 -8.65 9.84 11.00
CA ALA A 17 -9.21 10.28 9.73
C ALA A 17 -10.63 10.84 9.88
N VAL A 18 -11.48 10.15 10.65
CA VAL A 18 -12.86 10.59 10.94
C VAL A 18 -12.87 11.86 11.78
N LEU A 19 -11.97 11.96 12.76
CA LEU A 19 -11.89 13.13 13.66
C LEU A 19 -11.20 14.35 13.02
N ALA A 20 -10.46 14.17 11.91
CA ALA A 20 -9.64 15.22 11.31
C ALA A 20 -10.41 16.52 10.95
N PRO A 21 -11.59 16.48 10.30
CA PRO A 21 -12.37 17.69 10.03
C PRO A 21 -12.75 18.44 11.31
N TRP A 22 -13.14 17.71 12.35
CA TRP A 22 -13.54 18.30 13.63
C TRP A 22 -12.34 18.91 14.37
N ILE A 23 -11.22 18.19 14.49
CA ILE A 23 -10.00 18.68 15.16
C ILE A 23 -9.45 19.93 14.45
N VAL A 24 -9.36 19.91 13.12
CA VAL A 24 -8.86 21.06 12.35
C VAL A 24 -9.81 22.25 12.42
N SER A 25 -11.13 22.04 12.50
CA SER A 25 -12.08 23.15 12.69
C SER A 25 -11.89 23.91 14.00
N ARG A 26 -11.36 23.25 15.04
CA ARG A 26 -11.13 23.84 16.37
C ARG A 26 -9.72 24.41 16.54
N LEU A 27 -8.72 23.74 15.98
CA LEU A 27 -7.30 24.06 16.21
C LEU A 27 -6.61 24.67 14.98
N GLY A 28 -7.31 24.79 13.84
CA GLY A 28 -6.72 25.21 12.57
C GLY A 28 -5.57 24.30 12.16
N ALA A 29 -4.48 24.90 11.64
CA ALA A 29 -3.29 24.17 11.22
C ALA A 29 -2.60 23.40 12.37
N ASN A 30 -2.78 23.84 13.62
CA ASN A 30 -2.21 23.14 14.77
C ASN A 30 -2.90 21.79 15.04
N GLY A 31 -4.09 21.56 14.47
CA GLY A 31 -4.76 20.26 14.54
C GLY A 31 -3.93 19.12 13.96
N ALA A 32 -3.01 19.40 13.03
CA ALA A 32 -2.11 18.41 12.47
C ALA A 32 -1.16 17.80 13.52
N TRP A 33 -0.73 18.55 14.53
CA TRP A 33 0.10 18.03 15.63
C TRP A 33 -0.64 16.97 16.45
N VAL A 34 -1.92 17.22 16.75
CA VAL A 34 -2.77 16.27 17.47
C VAL A 34 -3.04 15.04 16.60
N LEU A 35 -3.35 15.24 15.31
CA LEU A 35 -3.62 14.15 14.37
C LEU A 35 -2.40 13.28 14.09
N ALA A 36 -1.19 13.84 14.14
CA ALA A 36 0.07 13.11 13.98
C ALA A 36 0.36 12.16 15.15
N LEU A 37 -0.30 12.32 16.31
CA LEU A 37 -0.16 11.37 17.42
C LEU A 37 -0.69 9.98 17.06
N ALA A 38 -1.74 9.89 16.24
CA ALA A 38 -2.30 8.59 15.84
C ALA A 38 -1.27 7.69 15.11
N PRO A 39 -0.62 8.14 14.02
CA PRO A 39 0.42 7.35 13.39
C PRO A 39 1.71 7.23 14.21
N ALA A 40 2.04 8.20 15.07
CA ALA A 40 3.19 8.09 15.97
C ALA A 40 2.99 7.00 17.04
N LEU A 41 1.78 6.89 17.58
CA LEU A 41 1.43 5.82 18.53
C LEU A 41 1.36 4.45 17.83
N ALA A 42 0.86 4.39 16.60
CA ALA A 42 0.94 3.18 15.80
C ALA A 42 2.40 2.79 15.53
N PHE A 43 3.27 3.74 15.17
CA PHE A 43 4.71 3.51 15.01
C PHE A 43 5.34 2.95 16.29
N ALA A 44 5.07 3.57 17.44
CA ALA A 44 5.58 3.10 18.73
C ALA A 44 5.09 1.68 19.07
N HIS A 45 3.84 1.36 18.76
CA HIS A 45 3.30 0.01 18.91
C HIS A 45 4.06 -0.98 18.03
N PHE A 46 4.18 -0.74 16.72
CA PHE A 46 4.89 -1.66 15.83
C PHE A 46 6.39 -1.77 16.18
N ALA A 47 7.03 -0.68 16.61
CA ALA A 47 8.42 -0.70 17.06
C ALA A 47 8.63 -1.59 18.30
N GLY A 48 7.59 -1.78 19.11
CA GLY A 48 7.60 -2.71 20.24
C GLY A 48 7.85 -4.17 19.85
N PHE A 49 7.57 -4.56 18.59
CA PHE A 49 7.86 -5.91 18.08
C PHE A 49 9.31 -6.10 17.62
N LEU A 50 10.14 -5.05 17.58
CA LEU A 50 11.53 -5.15 17.12
C LEU A 50 12.35 -6.26 17.84
N PRO A 51 12.29 -6.41 19.18
CA PRO A 51 13.06 -7.45 19.86
C PRO A 51 12.63 -8.88 19.46
N GLU A 52 11.33 -9.15 19.42
CA GLU A 52 10.76 -10.45 19.05
C GLU A 52 11.14 -10.81 17.60
N ILE A 53 10.95 -9.87 16.66
CA ILE A 53 11.29 -10.08 15.25
C ILE A 53 12.80 -10.19 15.02
N ALA A 54 13.63 -9.46 15.76
CA ALA A 54 15.09 -9.57 15.68
C ALA A 54 15.61 -10.93 16.16
N ASN A 55 14.88 -11.61 17.05
CA ASN A 55 15.17 -12.98 17.48
C ASN A 55 14.68 -14.04 16.47
N GLY A 56 14.11 -13.63 15.33
CA GLY A 56 13.59 -14.51 14.29
C GLY A 56 12.17 -15.03 14.55
N GLU A 57 11.49 -14.49 15.57
CA GLU A 57 10.10 -14.83 15.87
C GLU A 57 9.14 -14.15 14.88
N ARG A 58 7.88 -14.62 14.88
CA ARG A 58 6.80 -14.08 14.05
C ARG A 58 5.58 -13.90 14.94
N VAL A 59 4.93 -12.75 14.84
CA VAL A 59 3.73 -12.45 15.63
C VAL A 59 2.51 -12.59 14.75
N THR A 60 1.65 -13.54 15.11
CA THR A 60 0.36 -13.76 14.45
C THR A 60 -0.77 -13.50 15.42
N GLY A 61 -1.93 -13.13 14.90
CA GLY A 61 -3.12 -12.92 15.72
C GLY A 61 -4.29 -12.52 14.85
N GLY A 62 -5.46 -12.41 15.46
CA GLY A 62 -6.67 -12.01 14.75
C GLY A 62 -7.94 -12.49 15.40
N TYR A 63 -9.05 -12.20 14.72
CA TYR A 63 -10.39 -12.62 15.11
C TYR A 63 -11.10 -13.22 13.91
N ALA A 64 -11.87 -14.29 14.16
CA ALA A 64 -12.74 -14.86 13.15
C ALA A 64 -13.86 -13.86 12.82
N TRP A 65 -14.00 -13.49 11.55
CA TRP A 65 -15.01 -12.52 11.11
C TRP A 65 -16.25 -13.22 10.57
N VAL A 66 -16.06 -14.06 9.54
CA VAL A 66 -17.12 -14.89 8.96
C VAL A 66 -16.58 -16.32 8.88
N PRO A 67 -16.72 -17.12 9.95
CA PRO A 67 -16.16 -18.47 10.02
C PRO A 67 -16.67 -19.39 8.90
N SER A 68 -17.94 -19.22 8.49
CA SER A 68 -18.54 -20.01 7.41
C SER A 68 -17.87 -19.83 6.04
N LEU A 69 -17.13 -18.74 5.86
CA LEU A 69 -16.36 -18.42 4.65
C LEU A 69 -14.84 -18.52 4.88
N ASN A 70 -14.40 -19.03 6.04
CA ASN A 70 -13.00 -19.01 6.48
C ASN A 70 -12.37 -17.60 6.43
N LEU A 71 -13.15 -16.57 6.75
CA LEU A 71 -12.71 -15.19 6.77
C LEU A 71 -12.34 -14.74 8.18
N SER A 72 -11.15 -14.20 8.34
CA SER A 72 -10.64 -13.65 9.59
C SER A 72 -10.01 -12.28 9.36
N PHE A 73 -10.15 -11.41 10.36
CA PHE A 73 -9.28 -10.25 10.50
C PHE A 73 -8.01 -10.75 11.21
N SER A 74 -7.04 -11.23 10.43
CA SER A 74 -5.75 -11.72 10.93
C SER A 74 -4.59 -10.84 10.47
N TRP A 75 -3.57 -10.76 11.32
CA TRP A 75 -2.29 -10.12 11.01
C TRP A 75 -1.13 -11.09 11.09
N PHE A 76 -0.15 -10.86 10.22
CA PHE A 76 1.11 -11.59 10.14
C PHE A 76 2.24 -10.57 10.20
N ILE A 77 2.86 -10.45 11.38
CA ILE A 77 3.95 -9.52 11.65
C ILE A 77 5.26 -10.30 11.70
N ASP A 78 6.13 -9.98 10.76
CA ASP A 78 7.45 -10.55 10.52
C ASP A 78 8.40 -9.43 10.06
N GLY A 79 9.66 -9.76 9.74
CA GLY A 79 10.65 -8.76 9.34
C GLY A 79 10.21 -7.88 8.16
N LEU A 80 9.50 -8.45 7.17
CA LEU A 80 9.04 -7.73 5.99
C LEU A 80 7.88 -6.77 6.34
N SER A 81 6.81 -7.28 6.95
CA SER A 81 5.64 -6.48 7.32
C SER A 81 5.96 -5.42 8.37
N LEU A 82 6.83 -5.72 9.35
CA LEU A 82 7.27 -4.76 10.36
C LEU A 82 8.04 -3.60 9.72
N THR A 83 8.97 -3.89 8.81
CA THR A 83 9.74 -2.85 8.10
C THR A 83 8.80 -1.88 7.37
N PHE A 84 7.81 -2.42 6.65
CA PHE A 84 6.82 -1.61 5.96
C PHE A 84 5.89 -0.86 6.91
N ALA A 85 5.43 -1.48 8.00
CA ALA A 85 4.58 -0.84 9.00
C ALA A 85 5.27 0.37 9.64
N LEU A 86 6.56 0.24 9.99
CA LEU A 86 7.38 1.34 10.51
C LEU A 86 7.60 2.44 9.48
N LEU A 87 7.85 2.09 8.22
CA LEU A 87 7.99 3.06 7.14
C LEU A 87 6.69 3.86 6.93
N ILE A 88 5.56 3.16 6.84
CA ILE A 88 4.22 3.75 6.63
C ILE A 88 3.89 4.70 7.78
N THR A 89 3.98 4.24 9.03
CA THR A 89 3.60 5.05 10.20
C THR A 89 4.61 6.15 10.53
N GLY A 90 5.90 5.89 10.36
CA GLY A 90 6.97 6.86 10.60
C GLY A 90 6.96 8.01 9.60
N ILE A 91 7.05 7.70 8.30
CA ILE A 91 6.96 8.73 7.24
C ILE A 91 5.56 9.36 7.23
N GLY A 92 4.52 8.58 7.49
CA GLY A 92 3.15 9.07 7.63
C GLY A 92 2.99 10.14 8.70
N THR A 93 3.62 9.97 9.86
CA THR A 93 3.65 10.97 10.93
C THR A 93 4.25 12.29 10.44
N LEU A 94 5.42 12.23 9.78
CA LEU A 94 6.08 13.42 9.22
C LEU A 94 5.23 14.10 8.14
N ILE A 95 4.55 13.31 7.31
CA ILE A 95 3.67 13.81 6.25
C ILE A 95 2.45 14.52 6.84
N VAL A 96 1.85 14.01 7.92
CA VAL A 96 0.71 14.67 8.58
C VAL A 96 1.14 16.03 9.15
N LEU A 97 2.31 16.10 9.79
CA LEU A 97 2.88 17.36 10.29
C LEU A 97 3.15 18.35 9.14
N TYR A 98 3.78 17.87 8.06
CA TYR A 98 4.06 18.68 6.87
C TYR A 98 2.76 19.18 6.19
N ALA A 99 1.75 18.31 6.06
CA ALA A 99 0.45 18.65 5.49
C ALA A 99 -0.28 19.74 6.31
N GLY A 100 -0.11 19.73 7.63
CA GLY A 100 -0.62 20.78 8.53
C GLY A 100 -0.16 22.18 8.15
N SER A 101 1.16 22.33 7.93
CA SER A 101 1.76 23.60 7.52
C SER A 101 1.47 23.92 6.05
N TYR A 102 1.56 22.92 5.17
CA TYR A 102 1.34 23.08 3.72
C TYR A 102 -0.09 23.53 3.38
N MET A 103 -1.09 23.01 4.08
CA MET A 103 -2.51 23.33 3.85
C MET A 103 -3.04 24.45 4.75
N LYS A 104 -2.16 25.20 5.42
CA LYS A 104 -2.55 26.25 6.38
C LYS A 104 -3.46 27.28 5.70
N GLY A 105 -4.67 27.45 6.24
CA GLY A 105 -5.67 28.38 5.72
C GLY A 105 -6.55 27.83 4.59
N HIS A 106 -6.29 26.61 4.11
CA HIS A 106 -7.15 25.97 3.10
C HIS A 106 -8.49 25.53 3.74
N PRO A 107 -9.65 25.84 3.14
CA PRO A 107 -10.96 25.58 3.75
C PRO A 107 -11.23 24.10 4.00
N GLN A 108 -10.58 23.22 3.23
CA GLN A 108 -10.74 21.76 3.33
C GLN A 108 -9.52 21.05 3.95
N GLN A 109 -8.70 21.76 4.74
CA GLN A 109 -7.52 21.19 5.38
C GLN A 109 -7.82 19.92 6.19
N GLY A 110 -8.89 19.91 6.99
CA GLY A 110 -9.27 18.74 7.77
C GLY A 110 -9.67 17.53 6.92
N ARG A 111 -10.35 17.76 5.79
CA ARG A 111 -10.69 16.72 4.81
C ARG A 111 -9.43 16.13 4.17
N PHE A 112 -8.48 16.99 3.81
CA PHE A 112 -7.21 16.56 3.21
C PHE A 112 -6.41 15.66 4.16
N ILE A 113 -6.20 16.09 5.40
CA ILE A 113 -5.48 15.29 6.40
C ILE A 113 -6.25 14.00 6.72
N GLY A 114 -7.59 14.06 6.76
CA GLY A 114 -8.44 12.88 6.91
C GLY A 114 -8.19 11.83 5.82
N PHE A 115 -8.11 12.24 4.54
CA PHE A 115 -7.80 11.32 3.45
C PHE A 115 -6.38 10.73 3.53
N ILE A 116 -5.38 11.51 3.95
CA ILE A 116 -4.01 11.01 4.17
C ILE A 116 -4.00 9.91 5.26
N LEU A 117 -4.69 10.15 6.36
CA LEU A 117 -4.79 9.20 7.47
C LEU A 117 -5.59 7.95 7.09
N LEU A 118 -6.65 8.10 6.29
CA LEU A 118 -7.44 6.98 5.77
C LEU A 118 -6.59 6.10 4.84
N PHE A 119 -5.83 6.72 3.93
CA PHE A 119 -4.87 6.01 3.08
C PHE A 119 -3.78 5.31 3.91
N MET A 120 -3.28 5.96 4.97
CA MET A 120 -2.29 5.37 5.87
C MET A 120 -2.81 4.13 6.60
N GLY A 121 -4.03 4.20 7.13
CA GLY A 121 -4.68 3.02 7.73
C GLY A 121 -4.83 1.89 6.71
N ALA A 122 -5.20 2.22 5.47
CA ALA A 122 -5.32 1.24 4.39
C ALA A 122 -3.97 0.58 4.06
N MET A 123 -2.90 1.36 3.91
CA MET A 123 -1.55 0.82 3.65
C MET A 123 -1.03 -0.01 4.81
N LEU A 124 -1.26 0.44 6.05
CA LEU A 124 -0.87 -0.31 7.24
C LEU A 124 -1.61 -1.66 7.30
N GLY A 125 -2.92 -1.65 7.09
CA GLY A 125 -3.74 -2.85 7.00
C GLY A 125 -3.26 -3.80 5.91
N LEU A 126 -2.92 -3.30 4.73
CA LEU A 126 -2.41 -4.09 3.61
C LEU A 126 -1.16 -4.87 3.99
N VAL A 127 -0.17 -4.21 4.60
CA VAL A 127 1.13 -4.84 4.86
C VAL A 127 1.11 -5.80 6.04
N VAL A 128 0.23 -5.59 7.03
CA VAL A 128 0.12 -6.50 8.18
C VAL A 128 -0.89 -7.61 7.95
N SER A 129 -1.74 -7.53 6.93
CA SER A 129 -2.78 -8.53 6.66
C SER A 129 -2.19 -9.90 6.42
N ASP A 130 -2.76 -10.89 7.10
CA ASP A 130 -2.47 -12.30 6.88
C ASP A 130 -3.50 -12.94 5.93
N SER A 131 -4.79 -12.60 6.08
CA SER A 131 -5.85 -13.09 5.19
C SER A 131 -5.76 -12.47 3.78
N PHE A 132 -5.90 -13.30 2.73
CA PHE A 132 -5.96 -12.84 1.33
C PHE A 132 -7.09 -11.84 1.10
N LEU A 133 -8.28 -12.08 1.69
CA LEU A 133 -9.40 -11.17 1.52
C LEU A 133 -9.13 -9.83 2.20
N MET A 134 -8.51 -9.82 3.38
CA MET A 134 -8.17 -8.56 4.05
C MET A 134 -7.10 -7.80 3.29
N LEU A 135 -6.09 -8.50 2.78
CA LEU A 135 -5.10 -7.91 1.89
C LEU A 135 -5.79 -7.26 0.68
N PHE A 136 -6.73 -7.94 0.03
CA PHE A 136 -7.52 -7.38 -1.08
C PHE A 136 -8.35 -6.15 -0.67
N VAL A 137 -9.07 -6.23 0.45
CA VAL A 137 -9.90 -5.11 0.94
C VAL A 137 -9.05 -3.88 1.20
N PHE A 138 -7.90 -4.04 1.86
CA PHE A 138 -6.98 -2.93 2.07
C PHE A 138 -6.29 -2.49 0.77
N TRP A 139 -6.00 -3.41 -0.16
CA TRP A 139 -5.50 -3.10 -1.49
C TRP A 139 -6.45 -2.17 -2.26
N GLU A 140 -7.74 -2.48 -2.29
CA GLU A 140 -8.74 -1.62 -2.93
C GLU A 140 -8.99 -0.34 -2.14
N LEU A 141 -8.97 -0.40 -0.81
CA LEU A 141 -9.08 0.80 0.01
C LEU A 141 -7.94 1.79 -0.26
N THR A 142 -6.72 1.31 -0.51
CA THR A 142 -5.62 2.19 -0.95
C THR A 142 -5.88 2.79 -2.34
N SER A 143 -6.50 2.06 -3.28
CA SER A 143 -6.91 2.60 -4.60
C SER A 143 -7.97 3.70 -4.49
N ILE A 144 -8.99 3.47 -3.65
CA ILE A 144 -10.08 4.43 -3.43
C ILE A 144 -9.56 5.69 -2.74
N THR A 145 -8.74 5.51 -1.71
CA THR A 145 -8.18 6.65 -0.95
C THR A 145 -7.17 7.44 -1.77
N SER A 146 -6.35 6.78 -2.61
CA SER A 146 -5.49 7.49 -3.57
C SER A 146 -6.29 8.27 -4.61
N PHE A 147 -7.41 7.72 -5.10
CA PHE A 147 -8.32 8.44 -6.00
C PHE A 147 -8.83 9.74 -5.36
N LEU A 148 -9.27 9.69 -4.10
CA LEU A 148 -9.73 10.87 -3.35
C LEU A 148 -8.62 11.91 -3.15
N LEU A 149 -7.37 11.47 -2.95
CA LEU A 149 -6.22 12.34 -2.74
C LEU A 149 -5.70 12.98 -4.04
N ILE A 150 -5.61 12.21 -5.13
CA ILE A 150 -5.21 12.72 -6.46
C ILE A 150 -6.28 13.69 -6.98
N GLY A 151 -7.55 13.34 -6.79
CA GLY A 151 -8.72 14.13 -7.15
C GLY A 151 -9.09 15.22 -6.15
N PHE A 152 -8.20 15.58 -5.20
CA PHE A 152 -8.55 16.51 -4.13
C PHE A 152 -9.06 17.86 -4.68
N ASP A 153 -8.36 18.39 -5.68
CA ASP A 153 -8.79 19.56 -6.46
C ASP A 153 -9.69 19.17 -7.65
N HIS A 154 -10.78 18.48 -7.32
CA HIS A 154 -11.80 18.00 -8.25
C HIS A 154 -12.46 19.07 -9.14
N THR A 155 -12.26 20.38 -8.87
CA THR A 155 -12.74 21.45 -9.75
C THR A 155 -11.95 21.49 -11.06
N ARG A 156 -10.66 21.13 -11.02
CA ARG A 156 -9.79 21.05 -12.20
C ARG A 156 -10.02 19.74 -12.96
N GLU A 157 -10.25 19.85 -14.27
CA GLU A 157 -10.44 18.69 -15.14
C GLU A 157 -9.24 17.75 -15.15
N ALA A 158 -8.01 18.31 -15.16
CA ALA A 158 -6.78 17.54 -15.11
C ALA A 158 -6.71 16.64 -13.86
N SER A 159 -7.05 17.18 -12.67
CA SER A 159 -7.06 16.42 -11.41
C SER A 159 -8.10 15.29 -11.43
N ARG A 160 -9.31 15.55 -11.96
CA ARG A 160 -10.34 14.49 -12.12
C ARG A 160 -9.88 13.38 -13.06
N ARG A 161 -9.31 13.74 -14.20
CA ARG A 161 -8.83 12.78 -15.21
C ARG A 161 -7.67 11.94 -14.67
N ALA A 162 -6.71 12.56 -14.00
CA ALA A 162 -5.59 11.88 -13.35
C ALA A 162 -6.07 10.90 -12.28
N ALA A 163 -7.01 11.32 -11.43
CA ALA A 163 -7.57 10.47 -10.38
C ALA A 163 -8.30 9.25 -10.99
N LEU A 164 -9.17 9.46 -11.97
CA LEU A 164 -9.88 8.37 -12.65
C LEU A 164 -8.93 7.40 -13.34
N GLN A 165 -7.89 7.91 -14.02
CA GLN A 165 -6.89 7.04 -14.64
C GLN A 165 -6.17 6.19 -13.61
N ALA A 166 -5.72 6.78 -12.50
CA ALA A 166 -5.08 6.03 -11.42
C ALA A 166 -6.01 4.96 -10.83
N LEU A 167 -7.28 5.29 -10.60
CA LEU A 167 -8.27 4.33 -10.08
C LEU A 167 -8.53 3.18 -11.06
N VAL A 168 -8.72 3.48 -12.35
CA VAL A 168 -9.00 2.45 -13.35
C VAL A 168 -7.82 1.50 -13.51
N VAL A 169 -6.59 2.02 -13.55
CA VAL A 169 -5.40 1.17 -13.69
C VAL A 169 -5.15 0.35 -12.43
N THR A 170 -5.15 0.99 -11.25
CA THR A 170 -4.77 0.32 -9.99
C THR A 170 -5.89 -0.53 -9.40
N GLY A 171 -7.15 -0.09 -9.50
CA GLY A 171 -8.32 -0.87 -9.10
C GLY A 171 -8.61 -2.01 -10.06
N GLY A 172 -8.49 -1.78 -11.37
CA GLY A 172 -8.55 -2.86 -12.37
C GLY A 172 -7.48 -3.93 -12.12
N GLY A 173 -6.25 -3.51 -11.83
CA GLY A 173 -5.18 -4.40 -11.39
C GLY A 173 -5.47 -5.16 -10.09
N GLY A 174 -6.10 -4.51 -9.10
CA GLY A 174 -6.52 -5.18 -7.89
C GLY A 174 -7.57 -6.27 -8.12
N LEU A 175 -8.48 -6.11 -9.09
CA LEU A 175 -9.40 -7.19 -9.49
C LEU A 175 -8.67 -8.37 -10.13
N ILE A 176 -7.61 -8.10 -10.92
CA ILE A 176 -6.74 -9.16 -11.46
C ILE A 176 -6.01 -9.88 -10.32
N LEU A 177 -5.53 -9.13 -9.32
CA LEU A 177 -4.92 -9.70 -8.12
C LEU A 177 -5.89 -10.60 -7.34
N LEU A 178 -7.15 -10.18 -7.19
CA LEU A 178 -8.17 -10.98 -6.53
C LEU A 178 -8.34 -12.33 -7.22
N ALA A 179 -8.41 -12.34 -8.56
CA ALA A 179 -8.44 -13.59 -9.32
C ALA A 179 -7.19 -14.44 -9.04
N GLY A 180 -6.00 -13.83 -8.99
CA GLY A 180 -4.76 -14.53 -8.64
C GLY A 180 -4.79 -15.16 -7.24
N MET A 181 -5.29 -14.44 -6.23
CA MET A 181 -5.42 -14.96 -4.87
C MET A 181 -6.45 -16.09 -4.77
N ILE A 182 -7.55 -16.02 -5.54
CA ILE A 182 -8.53 -17.12 -5.62
C ILE A 182 -7.87 -18.35 -6.26
N PHE A 183 -7.06 -18.19 -7.30
CA PHE A 183 -6.30 -19.30 -7.89
C PHE A 183 -5.34 -19.92 -6.87
N ILE A 184 -4.54 -19.11 -6.18
CA ILE A 184 -3.62 -19.60 -5.14
C ILE A 184 -4.40 -20.38 -4.08
N TRP A 185 -5.52 -19.82 -3.60
CA TRP A 185 -6.36 -20.49 -2.60
C TRP A 185 -6.90 -21.84 -3.10
N ASN A 186 -7.36 -21.93 -4.35
CA ASN A 186 -7.85 -23.20 -4.91
C ASN A 186 -6.73 -24.24 -5.08
N ILE A 187 -5.51 -23.81 -5.37
CA ILE A 187 -4.35 -24.71 -5.54
C ILE A 187 -3.86 -25.23 -4.18
N THR A 188 -3.74 -24.36 -3.19
CA THR A 188 -3.08 -24.67 -1.91
C THR A 188 -4.05 -25.03 -0.78
N GLY A 189 -5.34 -24.71 -0.94
CA GLY A 189 -6.37 -24.92 0.08
C GLY A 189 -6.35 -23.89 1.23
N VAL A 190 -5.39 -22.96 1.25
CA VAL A 190 -5.22 -21.98 2.34
C VAL A 190 -5.52 -20.55 1.89
N SER A 191 -6.11 -19.75 2.78
CA SER A 191 -6.49 -18.34 2.54
C SER A 191 -5.69 -17.33 3.37
N GLN A 192 -4.64 -17.80 4.05
CA GLN A 192 -3.75 -17.02 4.91
C GLN A 192 -2.32 -17.07 4.38
N LEU A 193 -1.63 -15.94 4.36
CA LEU A 193 -0.25 -15.81 3.90
C LEU A 193 0.72 -16.59 4.78
N SER A 194 0.53 -16.56 6.10
CA SER A 194 1.35 -17.32 7.05
C SER A 194 1.29 -18.83 6.79
N LEU A 195 0.10 -19.36 6.52
CA LEU A 195 -0.09 -20.77 6.15
C LEU A 195 0.44 -21.08 4.75
N LEU A 196 0.32 -20.14 3.80
CA LEU A 196 0.86 -20.30 2.45
C LEU A 196 2.38 -20.58 2.48
N LEU A 197 3.11 -19.96 3.40
CA LEU A 197 4.55 -20.22 3.55
C LEU A 197 4.87 -21.68 3.97
N SER A 198 3.89 -22.43 4.48
CA SER A 198 4.06 -23.83 4.89
C SER A 198 3.65 -24.85 3.82
N THR A 199 3.13 -24.40 2.67
CA THR A 199 2.62 -25.31 1.62
C THR A 199 3.72 -25.93 0.75
N GLY A 200 4.99 -25.56 0.97
CA GLY A 200 6.13 -26.03 0.17
C GLY A 200 5.94 -25.71 -1.31
N ASP A 201 6.24 -26.69 -2.17
CA ASP A 201 6.22 -26.53 -3.62
C ASP A 201 4.84 -26.70 -4.28
N ALA A 202 3.76 -26.91 -3.51
CA ALA A 202 2.42 -27.18 -4.04
C ALA A 202 1.95 -26.14 -5.08
N LEU A 203 2.29 -24.86 -4.87
CA LEU A 203 1.96 -23.80 -5.83
C LEU A 203 2.84 -23.84 -7.09
N ARG A 204 4.13 -24.16 -6.95
CA ARG A 204 5.11 -24.23 -8.05
C ARG A 204 4.89 -25.43 -8.96
N GLU A 205 4.48 -26.57 -8.38
CA GLU A 205 4.21 -27.81 -9.11
C GLU A 205 2.83 -27.83 -9.78
N SER A 206 1.96 -26.87 -9.45
CA SER A 206 0.63 -26.79 -10.03
C SER A 206 0.67 -26.51 -11.54
N PRO A 207 -0.15 -27.20 -12.36
CA PRO A 207 -0.29 -26.86 -13.78
C PRO A 207 -0.86 -25.45 -14.00
N PHE A 208 -1.48 -24.86 -12.98
CA PHE A 208 -2.02 -23.50 -13.00
C PHE A 208 -1.05 -22.44 -12.46
N TYR A 209 0.19 -22.82 -12.12
CA TYR A 209 1.20 -21.91 -11.58
C TYR A 209 1.37 -20.65 -12.44
N LEU A 210 1.58 -20.82 -13.76
CA LEU A 210 1.81 -19.70 -14.67
C LEU A 210 0.62 -18.73 -14.73
N ALA A 211 -0.61 -19.26 -14.66
CA ALA A 211 -1.82 -18.44 -14.62
C ALA A 211 -1.89 -17.63 -13.31
N ALA A 212 -1.64 -18.28 -12.17
CA ALA A 212 -1.61 -17.59 -10.87
C ALA A 212 -0.52 -16.51 -10.84
N LEU A 213 0.67 -16.80 -11.37
CA LEU A 213 1.79 -15.87 -11.48
C LEU A 213 1.39 -14.63 -12.31
N LEU A 214 0.87 -14.82 -13.52
CA LEU A 214 0.45 -13.72 -14.41
C LEU A 214 -0.62 -12.82 -13.77
N LEU A 215 -1.58 -13.40 -13.04
CA LEU A 215 -2.61 -12.64 -12.33
C LEU A 215 -2.01 -11.83 -11.17
N VAL A 216 -1.12 -12.44 -10.36
CA VAL A 216 -0.39 -11.73 -9.31
C VAL A 216 0.47 -10.60 -9.87
N LEU A 217 1.20 -10.85 -10.96
CA LEU A 217 2.03 -9.85 -11.63
C LEU A 217 1.18 -8.72 -12.20
N GLY A 218 0.02 -8.99 -12.80
CA GLY A 218 -0.90 -7.96 -13.27
C GLY A 218 -1.35 -7.03 -12.15
N GLY A 219 -1.67 -7.59 -10.98
CA GLY A 219 -1.95 -6.82 -9.77
C GLY A 219 -0.77 -6.01 -9.27
N ALA A 220 0.38 -6.65 -9.06
CA ALA A 220 1.56 -6.00 -8.53
C ALA A 220 2.05 -4.88 -9.46
N PHE A 221 2.20 -5.15 -10.76
CA PHE A 221 2.77 -4.24 -11.75
C PHE A 221 1.93 -3.00 -11.99
N THR A 222 0.60 -3.12 -11.96
CA THR A 222 -0.29 -1.95 -12.07
C THR A 222 -0.12 -1.03 -10.87
N LYS A 223 -0.03 -1.56 -9.64
CA LYS A 223 0.11 -0.78 -8.42
C LYS A 223 1.51 -0.21 -8.20
N SER A 224 2.56 -0.91 -8.65
CA SER A 224 3.95 -0.44 -8.60
C SER A 224 4.40 0.28 -9.87
N ALA A 225 3.45 0.71 -10.72
CA ALA A 225 3.72 1.53 -11.91
C ALA A 225 4.80 0.93 -12.83
N GLN A 226 4.82 -0.40 -13.00
CA GLN A 226 5.74 -1.09 -13.90
C GLN A 226 5.30 -0.91 -15.36
N PHE A 227 6.21 -1.09 -16.31
CA PHE A 227 5.87 -1.12 -17.72
C PHE A 227 4.90 -2.28 -18.04
N PRO A 228 3.84 -2.08 -18.84
CA PRO A 228 3.44 -0.85 -19.55
C PRO A 228 2.47 0.07 -18.76
N PHE A 229 2.19 -0.23 -17.50
CA PHE A 229 1.21 0.47 -16.65
C PHE A 229 1.74 1.74 -15.94
N HIS A 230 3.00 2.10 -16.13
CA HIS A 230 3.65 3.23 -15.43
C HIS A 230 2.98 4.61 -15.59
N PHE A 231 2.20 4.83 -16.66
CA PHE A 231 1.71 6.15 -17.06
C PHE A 231 0.79 6.85 -16.05
N TRP A 232 0.10 6.11 -15.18
CA TRP A 232 -0.78 6.74 -14.18
C TRP A 232 0.02 7.51 -13.12
N LEU A 233 1.25 7.09 -12.82
CA LEU A 233 2.05 7.66 -11.73
C LEU A 233 2.54 9.09 -12.04
N PRO A 234 3.13 9.39 -13.21
CA PRO A 234 3.44 10.76 -13.61
C PRO A 234 2.19 11.65 -13.68
N ASN A 235 1.08 11.13 -14.22
CA ASN A 235 -0.17 11.89 -14.32
C ASN A 235 -0.80 12.18 -12.95
N ALA A 236 -0.57 11.33 -11.96
CA ALA A 236 -1.01 11.54 -10.58
C ALA A 236 -0.27 12.69 -9.86
N MET A 237 0.75 13.31 -10.47
CA MET A 237 1.46 14.47 -9.91
C MET A 237 0.63 15.76 -9.85
N GLU A 238 -0.61 15.73 -10.38
CA GLU A 238 -1.65 16.72 -10.11
C GLU A 238 -2.03 16.83 -8.63
N ALA A 239 -1.73 15.80 -7.84
CA ALA A 239 -1.99 15.78 -6.41
C ALA A 239 -1.15 16.86 -5.65
N PRO A 240 -1.67 17.35 -4.50
CA PRO A 240 -0.89 18.18 -3.60
C PRO A 240 0.41 17.52 -3.16
N THR A 241 1.48 18.30 -2.94
CA THR A 241 2.83 17.77 -2.68
C THR A 241 2.91 16.76 -1.51
N PRO A 242 2.20 16.93 -0.37
CA PRO A 242 2.19 15.90 0.68
C PRO A 242 1.67 14.53 0.19
N VAL A 243 0.74 14.52 -0.76
CA VAL A 243 0.23 13.28 -1.38
C VAL A 243 1.35 12.62 -2.18
N SER A 244 2.00 13.36 -3.08
CA SER A 244 3.08 12.81 -3.91
C SER A 244 4.22 12.26 -3.05
N ALA A 245 4.65 13.00 -2.02
CA ALA A 245 5.72 12.55 -1.13
C ALA A 245 5.35 11.25 -0.38
N TYR A 246 4.08 11.08 0.01
CA TYR A 246 3.67 9.92 0.78
C TYR A 246 3.30 8.72 -0.09
N LEU A 247 2.35 8.90 -1.02
CA LEU A 247 1.81 7.83 -1.85
C LEU A 247 2.83 7.38 -2.90
N HIS A 248 3.40 8.35 -3.62
CA HIS A 248 4.19 8.06 -4.81
C HIS A 248 5.66 7.78 -4.49
N SER A 249 6.17 8.21 -3.33
CA SER A 249 7.55 7.90 -2.95
C SER A 249 7.64 6.84 -1.86
N ALA A 250 6.84 6.93 -0.80
CA ALA A 250 7.04 6.08 0.38
C ALA A 250 6.20 4.80 0.38
N THR A 251 4.94 4.83 -0.07
CA THR A 251 3.96 3.81 0.32
C THR A 251 3.24 3.10 -0.84
N MET A 252 2.30 3.75 -1.53
CA MET A 252 1.38 3.11 -2.50
C MET A 252 2.13 2.30 -3.56
N VAL A 253 3.14 2.91 -4.16
CA VAL A 253 3.92 2.29 -5.24
C VAL A 253 4.73 1.09 -4.78
N LYS A 254 5.00 0.97 -3.48
CA LYS A 254 5.70 -0.20 -2.91
C LYS A 254 4.75 -1.34 -2.53
N ALA A 255 3.43 -1.17 -2.63
CA ALA A 255 2.48 -2.25 -2.32
C ALA A 255 2.66 -3.47 -3.24
N GLY A 256 2.88 -3.24 -4.54
CA GLY A 256 3.22 -4.30 -5.49
C GLY A 256 4.54 -4.98 -5.15
N VAL A 257 5.57 -4.20 -4.83
CA VAL A 257 6.89 -4.72 -4.41
C VAL A 257 6.78 -5.55 -3.13
N TYR A 258 6.06 -5.07 -2.12
CA TYR A 258 5.77 -5.79 -0.89
C TYR A 258 5.13 -7.14 -1.18
N LEU A 259 4.09 -7.17 -2.03
CA LEU A 259 3.40 -8.40 -2.40
C LEU A 259 4.33 -9.40 -3.10
N LEU A 260 5.18 -8.95 -4.03
CA LEU A 260 6.13 -9.81 -4.72
C LEU A 260 7.18 -10.37 -3.76
N MET A 261 7.72 -9.55 -2.85
CA MET A 261 8.62 -10.01 -1.79
C MET A 261 7.94 -11.02 -0.87
N ARG A 262 6.67 -10.78 -0.52
CA ARG A 262 5.86 -11.67 0.34
C ARG A 262 5.60 -13.02 -0.31
N LEU A 263 5.40 -13.07 -1.63
CA LEU A 263 5.11 -14.29 -2.39
C LEU A 263 6.37 -14.98 -2.94
N ASN A 264 7.54 -14.33 -2.90
CA ASN A 264 8.80 -14.92 -3.36
C ASN A 264 9.10 -16.31 -2.73
N PRO A 265 8.89 -16.55 -1.42
CA PRO A 265 9.16 -17.87 -0.84
C PRO A 265 8.31 -19.02 -1.41
N VAL A 266 7.18 -18.73 -2.07
CA VAL A 266 6.20 -19.73 -2.54
C VAL A 266 6.01 -19.73 -4.06
N MET A 267 6.37 -18.64 -4.76
CA MET A 267 6.31 -18.53 -6.22
C MET A 267 7.71 -18.35 -6.86
N GLY A 268 8.71 -17.94 -6.08
CA GLY A 268 10.09 -17.77 -6.58
C GLY A 268 10.76 -19.09 -6.94
N GLU A 269 12.04 -19.03 -7.32
CA GLU A 269 12.85 -20.20 -7.73
C GLU A 269 12.27 -20.97 -8.91
N THR A 270 11.53 -20.26 -9.78
CA THR A 270 10.99 -20.80 -11.02
C THR A 270 11.51 -19.99 -12.20
N PRO A 271 11.76 -20.61 -13.37
CA PRO A 271 12.23 -19.88 -14.55
C PRO A 271 11.31 -18.71 -14.93
N ALA A 272 9.98 -18.88 -14.80
CA ALA A 272 9.04 -17.82 -15.12
C ALA A 272 9.17 -16.61 -14.18
N TRP A 273 9.36 -16.83 -12.87
CA TRP A 273 9.59 -15.76 -11.89
C TRP A 273 10.91 -15.03 -12.16
N GLU A 274 11.98 -15.79 -12.35
CA GLU A 274 13.35 -15.27 -12.56
C GLU A 274 13.54 -14.57 -13.91
N ILE A 275 12.70 -14.87 -14.91
CA ILE A 275 12.72 -14.19 -16.20
C ILE A 275 11.79 -12.96 -16.19
N LEU A 276 10.53 -13.12 -15.79
CA LEU A 276 9.53 -12.06 -15.95
C LEU A 276 9.81 -10.85 -15.06
N LEU A 277 10.16 -11.06 -13.78
CA LEU A 277 10.39 -9.94 -12.86
C LEU A 277 11.58 -9.07 -13.31
N PRO A 278 12.80 -9.62 -13.54
CA PRO A 278 13.92 -8.81 -14.01
C PRO A 278 13.71 -8.22 -15.41
N PHE A 279 13.00 -8.92 -16.31
CA PHE A 279 12.71 -8.41 -17.64
C PHE A 279 11.84 -7.15 -17.60
N PHE A 280 10.69 -7.20 -16.91
CA PHE A 280 9.81 -6.05 -16.80
C PHE A 280 10.41 -4.95 -15.90
N GLY A 281 11.10 -5.31 -14.82
CA GLY A 281 11.84 -4.35 -13.99
C GLY A 281 12.94 -3.63 -14.78
N GLY A 282 13.70 -4.35 -15.60
CA GLY A 282 14.73 -3.77 -16.47
C GLY A 282 14.15 -2.81 -17.52
N ILE A 283 13.03 -3.16 -18.15
CA ILE A 283 12.32 -2.25 -19.06
C ILE A 283 11.84 -1.01 -18.31
N THR A 284 11.22 -1.18 -17.14
CA THR A 284 10.71 -0.07 -16.32
C THR A 284 11.84 0.87 -15.88
N LEU A 285 12.99 0.33 -15.46
CA LEU A 285 14.20 1.07 -15.15
C LEU A 285 14.66 1.94 -16.33
N ILE A 286 14.78 1.36 -17.51
CA ILE A 286 15.24 2.06 -18.72
C ILE A 286 14.23 3.14 -19.12
N VAL A 287 12.95 2.80 -19.20
CA VAL A 287 11.87 3.72 -19.58
C VAL A 287 11.78 4.88 -18.60
N GLY A 288 11.75 4.60 -17.29
CA GLY A 288 11.71 5.61 -16.24
C GLY A 288 12.93 6.54 -16.31
N SER A 289 14.13 5.98 -16.48
CA SER A 289 15.37 6.77 -16.55
C SER A 289 15.39 7.70 -17.78
N VAL A 290 15.05 7.19 -18.96
CA VAL A 290 15.02 7.97 -20.20
C VAL A 290 13.96 9.07 -20.14
N LEU A 291 12.77 8.76 -19.60
CA LEU A 291 11.70 9.75 -19.49
C LEU A 291 11.98 10.81 -18.41
N ALA A 292 12.67 10.46 -17.32
CA ALA A 292 13.07 11.40 -16.27
C ALA A 292 14.04 12.48 -16.80
N VAL A 293 15.08 12.08 -17.55
CA VAL A 293 16.08 13.02 -18.12
C VAL A 293 15.45 14.02 -19.10
N ARG A 294 14.32 13.66 -19.71
CA ARG A 294 13.59 14.53 -20.63
C ARG A 294 12.63 15.50 -19.94
N GLN A 295 12.40 15.38 -18.63
CA GLN A 295 11.48 16.27 -17.91
C GLN A 295 12.14 17.59 -17.52
N THR A 296 11.38 18.67 -17.64
CA THR A 296 11.72 19.99 -17.09
C THR A 296 10.97 20.30 -15.80
N ASP A 297 9.84 19.64 -15.56
CA ASP A 297 9.09 19.75 -14.31
C ASP A 297 9.66 18.82 -13.23
N LEU A 298 9.90 19.37 -12.03
CA LEU A 298 10.52 18.64 -10.93
C LEU A 298 9.64 17.50 -10.40
N LYS A 299 8.31 17.68 -10.33
CA LYS A 299 7.41 16.61 -9.86
C LYS A 299 7.38 15.46 -10.84
N LEU A 300 7.31 15.74 -12.14
CA LEU A 300 7.35 14.72 -13.18
C LEU A 300 8.70 14.01 -13.23
N MET A 301 9.81 14.74 -13.07
CA MET A 301 11.14 14.15 -12.97
C MET A 301 11.22 13.18 -11.77
N LEU A 302 10.74 13.59 -10.60
CA LEU A 302 10.67 12.74 -9.41
C LEU A 302 9.73 11.53 -9.59
N ALA A 303 8.64 11.70 -10.33
CA ALA A 303 7.74 10.60 -10.67
C ALA A 303 8.46 9.52 -11.50
N TYR A 304 9.15 9.93 -12.56
CA TYR A 304 9.85 8.98 -13.43
C TYR A 304 11.09 8.36 -12.79
N THR A 305 11.80 9.08 -11.92
CA THR A 305 12.87 8.46 -11.10
C THR A 305 12.31 7.46 -10.10
N THR A 306 11.11 7.70 -9.57
CA THR A 306 10.39 6.69 -8.77
C THR A 306 10.05 5.47 -9.62
N VAL A 307 9.47 5.65 -10.82
CA VAL A 307 9.21 4.54 -11.77
C VAL A 307 10.49 3.73 -12.00
N ALA A 308 11.62 4.40 -12.24
CA ALA A 308 12.89 3.74 -12.50
C ALA A 308 13.43 2.94 -11.29
N SER A 309 13.06 3.30 -10.06
CA SER A 309 13.59 2.71 -8.83
C SER A 309 12.72 1.57 -8.26
N LEU A 310 11.53 1.34 -8.84
CA LEU A 310 10.56 0.33 -8.41
C LEU A 310 10.77 -0.98 -9.15
#